data_AF-A0A9P3JNQ4-F1
#
_entry.id   AF-A0A9P3JNQ4-F1
#
_cell.length_a   1.000
_cell.length_b   1.000
_cell.length_c   1.000
_cell.angle_alpha   90.00
_cell.angle_beta   90.00
_cell.angle_gamma   90.00
#
_symmetry.space_group_name_H-M   'P 1'
#
loop_
_entity.id
_entity.type
_entity.pdbx_description
1 polymer ?
#
loop_
_entity_poly.entity_id
_entity_poly.type
_entity_poly.pdbx_seq_one_letter_code
_entity_poly.pdbx_strand_id
1 'polypeptide(L)'
;MARSISSLFLVLSLVVTSSSLYTNAAVIKPGQQTAMLSLKSAYGYFQGQSTWQAGKDCSKWQRVQCNSAGDVTHIHFANAMIRFTGVGIAPAFSVLSKLVFLSLYNNSLTAEISSVLTTLTTLKRLDLSLNRFYGSGASRIWKLSQLTYLDISHNLLVGPLGAGLGALTSLAYLDVSSNYFRGAIPAAFSNLAKLQYSSFDACFFTALPPEFPALDPGNLTFSAERNLLMSIPITFPASAAGVFSIDLWGNLLTTLPTEIALMTELTVLNLASNQISTPLEEIAWGELAAIEELYLGRNAINGTIPTDLAALTTLKHLHLHTNQLYGSLPDELTLLTDLISLDIGLNPSLGDGGDFPLGFNELQSLMRLVIVGDDFSGPLPQPALGAETGFYLDARNNSFTGTPKVQGVCPNAHPYKLRVAWNCLDNEADCSTNQRVCAR
;
A
#
# COMPACT_ATOMS: atom_id res chain seq x y z
N MET A 1 -13.42 6.93 8.13
CA MET A 1 -12.95 7.54 6.88
C MET A 1 -11.42 7.54 6.93
N ALA A 2 -10.81 6.36 6.93
CA ALA A 2 -9.36 6.18 6.85
C ALA A 2 -9.08 5.85 5.38
N ARG A 3 -8.92 6.90 4.57
CA ARG A 3 -8.47 6.76 3.19
C ARG A 3 -7.01 7.19 3.16
N SER A 4 -6.16 6.24 2.79
CA SER A 4 -4.93 6.42 2.00
C SER A 4 -3.94 7.48 2.51
N ILE A 5 -3.01 7.04 3.35
CA ILE A 5 -1.65 7.60 3.45
C ILE A 5 -0.79 6.36 3.74
N SER A 6 -0.42 5.60 2.70
CA SER A 6 1.00 5.39 2.39
C SER A 6 1.14 4.52 1.13
N SER A 7 0.93 5.11 -0.04
CA SER A 7 1.43 4.54 -1.31
C SER A 7 1.86 5.66 -2.26
N LEU A 8 2.29 6.79 -1.68
CA LEU A 8 2.76 7.94 -2.44
C LEU A 8 4.30 7.91 -2.58
N PHE A 9 4.88 6.73 -2.73
CA PHE A 9 6.14 6.63 -3.46
C PHE A 9 5.80 6.48 -4.94
N LEU A 10 6.17 7.51 -5.71
CA LEU A 10 6.28 7.44 -7.15
C LEU A 10 7.20 6.26 -7.52
N VAL A 11 6.66 5.05 -7.64
CA VAL A 11 7.07 4.25 -8.78
C VAL A 11 6.55 5.06 -9.95
N LEU A 12 7.45 5.74 -10.64
CA LEU A 12 7.16 6.32 -11.95
C LEU A 12 6.46 5.21 -12.73
N SER A 13 5.14 5.28 -12.80
CA SER A 13 4.45 4.84 -13.98
C SER A 13 5.08 5.71 -15.05
N LEU A 14 6.08 5.16 -15.73
CA LEU A 14 6.27 5.41 -17.14
C LEU A 14 4.94 4.96 -17.78
N VAL A 15 3.88 5.74 -17.56
CA VAL A 15 3.02 6.22 -18.61
C VAL A 15 4.03 6.80 -19.58
N VAL A 16 4.46 5.95 -20.51
CA VAL A 16 5.00 6.44 -21.76
C VAL A 16 3.82 7.19 -22.37
N THR A 17 3.65 8.45 -21.98
CA THR A 17 2.93 9.41 -22.80
C THR A 17 3.63 9.30 -24.14
N SER A 18 2.86 8.87 -25.12
CA SER A 18 3.32 8.65 -26.47
C SER A 18 3.79 9.98 -27.06
N SER A 19 5.03 10.33 -26.83
CA SER A 19 5.73 11.40 -27.55
C SER A 19 7.07 10.87 -28.03
N SER A 20 7.00 10.31 -29.25
CA SER A 20 8.02 10.44 -30.30
C SER A 20 9.47 10.14 -29.93
N LEU A 21 9.85 8.86 -30.10
CA LEU A 21 11.17 8.50 -30.63
C LEU A 21 10.95 7.72 -31.93
N TYR A 22 10.69 8.45 -33.01
CA TYR A 22 10.70 7.90 -34.37
C TYR A 22 12.15 7.58 -34.73
N THR A 23 12.56 6.32 -34.63
CA THR A 23 13.77 5.84 -35.31
C THR A 23 13.39 5.38 -36.72
N ASN A 24 14.24 5.72 -37.68
CA ASN A 24 14.09 5.55 -39.13
C ASN A 24 13.22 4.37 -39.60
N ALA A 25 12.33 4.69 -40.54
CA ALA A 25 11.30 3.82 -41.11
C ALA A 25 11.85 2.46 -41.61
N ALA A 26 11.43 1.38 -40.96
CA ALA A 26 11.69 0.01 -41.39
C ALA A 26 10.38 -0.68 -41.74
N VAL A 27 10.35 -1.37 -42.89
CA VAL A 27 9.18 -2.16 -43.28
C VAL A 27 9.04 -3.34 -42.31
N ILE A 28 7.85 -3.51 -41.72
CA ILE A 28 7.57 -4.65 -40.82
C ILE A 28 7.86 -5.98 -41.53
N LYS A 29 8.47 -6.92 -40.82
CA LYS A 29 8.75 -8.25 -41.39
C LYS A 29 7.45 -8.94 -41.81
N PRO A 30 7.38 -9.59 -43.00
CA PRO A 30 6.15 -10.17 -43.52
C PRO A 30 5.43 -11.12 -42.54
N GLY A 31 6.17 -12.00 -41.85
CA GLY A 31 5.58 -12.91 -40.87
C GLY A 31 4.95 -12.20 -39.66
N GLN A 32 5.59 -11.15 -39.17
CA GLN A 32 5.05 -10.33 -38.07
C GLN A 32 3.87 -9.49 -38.55
N GLN A 33 3.89 -8.98 -39.78
CA GLN A 33 2.75 -8.28 -40.38
C GLN A 33 1.52 -9.19 -40.42
N THR A 34 1.67 -10.42 -40.92
CA THR A 34 0.58 -11.40 -40.97
C THR A 34 0.03 -11.69 -39.58
N ALA A 35 0.91 -11.91 -38.59
CA ALA A 35 0.50 -12.13 -37.21
C ALA A 35 -0.27 -10.94 -36.62
N MET A 36 0.22 -9.73 -36.82
CA MET A 36 -0.43 -8.52 -36.32
C MET A 36 -1.76 -8.23 -37.00
N LEU A 37 -1.89 -8.51 -38.31
CA LEU A 37 -3.17 -8.39 -39.01
C LEU A 37 -4.17 -9.47 -38.55
N SER A 38 -3.69 -10.68 -38.22
CA SER A 38 -4.50 -11.71 -37.57
C SER A 38 -4.97 -11.26 -36.18
N LEU A 39 -4.07 -10.68 -35.36
CA LEU A 39 -4.43 -10.07 -34.09
C LEU A 39 -5.51 -9.00 -34.26
N LYS A 40 -5.33 -8.11 -35.24
CA LYS A 40 -6.33 -7.08 -35.58
C LYS A 40 -7.71 -7.67 -35.88
N SER A 41 -7.79 -8.82 -36.53
CA SER A 41 -9.07 -9.51 -36.77
C SER A 41 -9.65 -10.15 -35.51
N ALA A 42 -8.79 -10.64 -34.61
CA ALA A 42 -9.21 -11.32 -33.37
C ALA A 42 -9.65 -10.33 -32.27
N TYR A 43 -9.08 -9.13 -32.22
CA TYR A 43 -9.29 -8.13 -31.17
C TYR A 43 -10.56 -7.28 -31.34
N GLY A 44 -11.30 -7.43 -32.44
CA GLY A 44 -12.46 -6.59 -32.75
C GLY A 44 -12.07 -5.13 -33.06
N TYR A 45 -12.99 -4.19 -32.85
CA TYR A 45 -12.73 -2.77 -33.06
C TYR A 45 -11.98 -2.15 -31.88
N PHE A 46 -10.85 -1.51 -32.13
CA PHE A 46 -10.10 -0.73 -31.15
C PHE A 46 -9.62 0.59 -31.75
N GLN A 47 -9.42 1.60 -30.89
CA GLN A 47 -8.92 2.89 -31.35
C GLN A 47 -7.51 2.76 -31.97
N GLY A 48 -7.38 3.22 -33.22
CA GLY A 48 -6.15 3.17 -34.01
C GLY A 48 -6.02 1.96 -34.93
N GLN A 49 -6.99 1.04 -34.94
CA GLN A 49 -6.99 -0.14 -35.81
C GLN A 49 -6.91 0.21 -37.32
N SER A 50 -7.42 1.37 -37.73
CA SER A 50 -7.41 1.82 -39.13
C SER A 50 -6.01 2.10 -39.67
N THR A 51 -5.02 2.37 -38.81
CA THR A 51 -3.64 2.63 -39.22
C THR A 51 -2.88 1.35 -39.57
N TRP A 52 -3.39 0.18 -39.18
CA TRP A 52 -2.78 -1.12 -39.41
C TRP A 52 -3.10 -1.60 -40.84
N GLN A 53 -2.20 -1.31 -41.78
CA GLN A 53 -2.34 -1.60 -43.21
C GLN A 53 -1.15 -2.42 -43.73
N ALA A 54 -1.43 -3.37 -44.63
CA ALA A 54 -0.41 -4.20 -45.27
C ALA A 54 0.60 -3.36 -46.07
N GLY A 55 1.85 -3.84 -46.16
CA GLY A 55 2.95 -3.15 -46.85
C GLY A 55 3.42 -1.82 -46.25
N LYS A 56 2.84 -1.36 -45.13
CA LYS A 56 3.26 -0.11 -44.45
C LYS A 56 4.25 -0.36 -43.31
N ASP A 57 5.09 0.65 -43.09
CA ASP A 57 5.95 0.77 -41.92
C ASP A 57 5.14 0.67 -40.62
N CYS A 58 5.56 -0.23 -39.71
CA CYS A 58 4.90 -0.43 -38.44
C CYS A 58 5.07 0.73 -37.46
N SER A 59 6.00 1.67 -37.68
CA SER A 59 6.08 2.93 -36.93
C SER A 59 4.82 3.79 -37.10
N LYS A 60 4.04 3.54 -38.17
CA LYS A 60 2.77 4.22 -38.46
C LYS A 60 1.57 3.53 -37.83
N TRP A 61 1.77 2.34 -37.26
CA TRP A 61 0.70 1.62 -36.60
C TRP A 61 0.56 2.17 -35.18
N GLN A 62 -0.56 2.84 -34.91
CA GLN A 62 -0.87 3.27 -33.55
C GLN A 62 -0.80 2.07 -32.61
N ARG A 63 -0.20 2.29 -31.42
CA ARG A 63 0.00 1.29 -30.36
C ARG A 63 1.06 0.23 -30.65
N VAL A 64 1.82 0.35 -31.73
CA VAL A 64 2.91 -0.57 -32.09
C VAL A 64 4.20 0.21 -32.28
N GLN A 65 5.32 -0.34 -31.82
CA GLN A 65 6.65 0.17 -32.16
C GLN A 65 7.52 -0.96 -32.68
N CYS A 66 8.44 -0.61 -33.58
CA CYS A 66 9.40 -1.52 -34.16
C CYS A 66 10.82 -0.97 -34.04
N ASN A 67 11.80 -1.86 -34.05
CA ASN A 67 13.21 -1.47 -34.15
C ASN A 67 13.59 -1.13 -35.61
N SER A 68 14.82 -0.66 -35.81
CA SER A 68 15.38 -0.34 -37.14
C SER A 68 15.48 -1.53 -38.10
N ALA A 69 15.36 -2.77 -37.60
CA ALA A 69 15.33 -3.99 -38.40
C ALA A 69 13.91 -4.42 -38.79
N GLY A 70 12.89 -3.64 -38.43
CA GLY A 70 11.48 -3.91 -38.72
C GLY A 70 10.84 -4.98 -37.82
N ASP A 71 11.49 -5.34 -36.69
CA ASP A 71 10.89 -6.21 -35.68
C ASP A 71 9.98 -5.43 -34.74
N VAL A 72 8.78 -5.95 -34.49
CA VAL A 72 7.88 -5.42 -33.45
C VAL A 72 8.50 -5.62 -32.07
N THR A 73 8.64 -4.52 -31.32
CA THR A 73 9.26 -4.50 -30.00
C THR A 73 8.30 -4.05 -28.90
N HIS A 74 7.29 -3.24 -29.22
CA HIS A 74 6.33 -2.74 -28.23
C HIS A 74 4.90 -2.84 -28.75
N ILE A 75 3.99 -3.33 -27.89
CA ILE A 75 2.55 -3.35 -28.12
C ILE A 75 1.83 -2.73 -26.91
N HIS A 76 1.03 -1.69 -27.17
CA HIS A 76 0.37 -0.87 -26.14
C HIS A 76 -1.15 -0.81 -26.33
N PHE A 77 -1.87 -1.82 -25.85
CA PHE A 77 -3.33 -1.88 -25.91
C PHE A 77 -4.04 -1.39 -24.65
N ALA A 78 -3.45 -0.44 -23.92
CA ALA A 78 -4.11 0.17 -22.77
C ALA A 78 -5.43 0.87 -23.13
N ASN A 79 -6.50 0.59 -22.38
CA ASN A 79 -7.82 1.23 -22.53
C ASN A 79 -8.41 1.11 -23.95
N ALA A 80 -8.16 0.01 -24.63
CA ALA A 80 -8.50 -0.16 -26.04
C ALA A 80 -9.92 -0.70 -26.27
N MET A 81 -10.68 -0.95 -25.20
CA MET A 81 -12.02 -1.60 -25.20
C MET A 81 -12.03 -2.94 -25.93
N ILE A 82 -10.88 -3.61 -25.95
CA ILE A 82 -10.74 -4.89 -26.62
C ILE A 82 -11.56 -5.93 -25.85
N ARG A 83 -12.36 -6.71 -26.59
CA ARG A 83 -13.14 -7.83 -26.07
C ARG A 83 -12.64 -9.12 -26.71
N PHE A 84 -11.83 -9.89 -25.98
CA PHE A 84 -11.58 -11.28 -26.37
C PHE A 84 -12.58 -12.21 -25.72
N THR A 85 -13.20 -13.05 -26.53
CA THR A 85 -13.88 -14.28 -26.11
C THR A 85 -13.06 -15.46 -26.63
N GLY A 86 -12.04 -15.92 -25.89
CA GLY A 86 -11.12 -16.98 -26.34
C GLY A 86 -9.75 -17.00 -25.62
N VAL A 87 -8.69 -17.44 -26.30
CA VAL A 87 -7.32 -17.48 -25.74
C VAL A 87 -6.75 -16.05 -25.65
N GLY A 88 -6.47 -15.57 -24.44
CA GLY A 88 -6.27 -14.14 -24.14
C GLY A 88 -4.99 -13.53 -24.71
N ILE A 89 -4.05 -14.39 -25.09
CA ILE A 89 -2.85 -14.06 -25.87
C ILE A 89 -2.81 -15.05 -27.03
N ALA A 90 -3.20 -14.58 -28.21
CA ALA A 90 -3.40 -15.43 -29.37
C ALA A 90 -2.10 -16.13 -29.81
N PRO A 91 -2.18 -17.30 -30.48
CA PRO A 91 -1.01 -18.00 -31.00
C PRO A 91 -0.10 -17.14 -31.90
N ALA A 92 -0.66 -16.12 -32.54
CA ALA A 92 0.04 -15.15 -33.37
C ALA A 92 1.15 -14.39 -32.63
N PHE A 93 1.12 -14.29 -31.29
CA PHE A 93 2.23 -13.69 -30.53
C PHE A 93 3.54 -14.47 -30.65
N SER A 94 3.51 -15.77 -30.96
CA SER A 94 4.71 -16.62 -31.01
C SER A 94 5.78 -16.16 -32.02
N VAL A 95 5.42 -15.40 -33.05
CA VAL A 95 6.36 -14.86 -34.05
C VAL A 95 6.99 -13.52 -33.65
N LEU A 96 6.53 -12.91 -32.55
CA LEU A 96 6.99 -11.62 -32.03
C LEU A 96 8.13 -11.81 -31.03
N SER A 97 9.14 -12.62 -31.38
CA SER A 97 10.22 -13.03 -30.45
C SER A 97 11.15 -11.90 -29.97
N LYS A 98 11.03 -10.69 -30.55
CA LYS A 98 11.76 -9.48 -30.16
C LYS A 98 10.92 -8.51 -29.33
N LEU A 99 9.73 -8.93 -28.87
CA LEU A 99 8.84 -8.10 -28.07
C LEU A 99 9.44 -7.83 -26.69
N VAL A 100 9.66 -6.56 -26.38
CA VAL A 100 10.21 -6.06 -25.12
C VAL A 100 9.12 -5.56 -24.18
N PHE A 101 8.05 -4.99 -24.74
CA PHE A 101 6.94 -4.42 -23.98
C PHE A 101 5.60 -4.95 -24.50
N LEU A 102 4.78 -5.45 -23.58
CA LEU A 102 3.39 -5.81 -23.84
C LEU A 102 2.49 -5.26 -22.73
N SER A 103 1.61 -4.33 -23.06
CA SER A 103 0.51 -3.91 -22.18
C SER A 103 -0.83 -4.19 -22.83
N LEU A 104 -1.67 -4.94 -22.12
CA LEU A 104 -3.08 -5.16 -22.39
C LEU A 104 -3.97 -4.55 -21.28
N TYR A 105 -3.42 -3.58 -20.54
CA TYR A 105 -4.05 -2.88 -19.42
C TYR A 105 -5.48 -2.42 -19.68
N ASN A 106 -6.34 -2.60 -18.68
CA ASN A 106 -7.71 -2.09 -18.63
C ASN A 106 -8.50 -2.40 -19.92
N ASN A 107 -8.73 -3.68 -20.13
CA ASN A 107 -9.60 -4.20 -21.18
C ASN A 107 -10.60 -5.20 -20.58
N SER A 108 -11.52 -5.71 -21.39
CA SER A 108 -12.49 -6.73 -20.95
C SER A 108 -12.03 -8.15 -21.35
N LEU A 109 -10.73 -8.42 -21.34
CA LEU A 109 -10.18 -9.68 -21.81
C LEU A 109 -10.53 -10.81 -20.84
N THR A 110 -11.29 -11.80 -21.32
CA THR A 110 -11.71 -12.95 -20.50
C THR A 110 -11.07 -14.22 -21.05
N ALA A 111 -10.02 -14.70 -20.40
CA ALA A 111 -9.21 -15.80 -20.90
C ALA A 111 -8.21 -16.38 -19.90
N GLU A 112 -7.65 -17.55 -20.18
CA GLU A 112 -6.42 -17.99 -19.51
C GLU A 112 -5.16 -17.34 -20.11
N ILE A 113 -4.12 -17.24 -19.27
CA ILE A 113 -2.77 -16.85 -19.69
C ILE A 113 -2.17 -17.96 -20.57
N SER A 114 -2.02 -17.71 -21.88
CA SER A 114 -1.56 -18.69 -22.87
C SER A 114 -0.09 -19.13 -22.69
N SER A 115 0.24 -20.37 -23.07
CA SER A 115 1.62 -20.88 -23.11
C SER A 115 2.50 -20.14 -24.12
N VAL A 116 1.92 -19.46 -25.10
CA VAL A 116 2.68 -18.64 -26.06
C VAL A 116 3.51 -17.56 -25.38
N LEU A 117 3.09 -17.05 -24.20
CA LEU A 117 3.91 -16.12 -23.43
C LEU A 117 5.32 -16.65 -23.18
N THR A 118 5.49 -17.96 -22.96
CA THR A 118 6.80 -18.54 -22.65
C THR A 118 7.80 -18.44 -23.81
N THR A 119 7.34 -18.08 -25.01
CA THR A 119 8.18 -17.86 -26.21
C THR A 119 8.73 -16.43 -26.29
N LEU A 120 8.15 -15.49 -25.54
CA LEU A 120 8.48 -14.07 -25.56
C LEU A 120 9.62 -13.73 -24.59
N THR A 121 10.73 -14.44 -24.69
CA THR A 121 11.84 -14.40 -23.71
C THR A 121 12.61 -13.08 -23.65
N THR A 122 12.32 -12.14 -24.57
CA THR A 122 12.90 -10.79 -24.59
C THR A 122 12.04 -9.76 -23.85
N LEU A 123 10.87 -10.16 -23.33
CA LEU A 123 9.97 -9.28 -22.59
C LEU A 123 10.65 -8.77 -21.32
N LYS A 124 10.62 -7.43 -21.18
CA LYS A 124 11.06 -6.71 -19.98
C LYS A 124 9.88 -6.12 -19.21
N ARG A 125 8.79 -5.77 -19.90
CA ARG A 125 7.59 -5.20 -19.28
C ARG A 125 6.35 -5.93 -19.76
N LEU A 126 5.64 -6.55 -18.82
CA LEU A 126 4.36 -7.20 -19.05
C LEU A 126 3.31 -6.59 -18.11
N ASP A 127 2.24 -6.10 -18.72
CA ASP A 127 1.12 -5.50 -18.02
C ASP A 127 -0.19 -6.09 -18.57
N LEU A 128 -0.86 -6.87 -17.73
CA LEU A 128 -2.13 -7.53 -18.01
C LEU A 128 -3.23 -7.06 -17.04
N SER A 129 -2.99 -5.98 -16.28
CA SER A 129 -3.88 -5.62 -15.17
C SER A 129 -5.22 -5.05 -15.63
N LEU A 130 -6.19 -5.04 -14.71
CA LEU A 130 -7.58 -4.64 -14.95
C LEU A 130 -8.19 -5.38 -16.15
N ASN A 131 -8.22 -6.71 -16.04
CA ASN A 131 -8.83 -7.61 -17.03
C ASN A 131 -9.63 -8.71 -16.33
N ARG A 132 -9.98 -9.77 -17.05
CA ARG A 132 -10.65 -10.97 -16.52
C ARG A 132 -9.84 -12.23 -16.84
N PHE A 133 -8.51 -12.14 -16.75
CA PHE A 133 -7.65 -13.31 -16.90
C PHE A 133 -7.89 -14.28 -15.75
N TYR A 134 -8.13 -15.56 -16.04
CA TYR A 134 -8.47 -16.57 -15.04
C TYR A 134 -7.58 -17.81 -15.14
N GLY A 135 -7.78 -18.75 -14.21
CA GLY A 135 -7.04 -20.01 -14.15
C GLY A 135 -5.67 -19.88 -13.50
N SER A 136 -4.90 -20.97 -13.50
CA SER A 136 -3.61 -21.10 -12.81
C SER A 136 -2.39 -20.87 -13.72
N GLY A 137 -2.60 -20.20 -14.86
CA GLY A 137 -1.59 -20.00 -15.90
C GLY A 137 -0.47 -19.02 -15.56
N ALA A 138 -0.51 -18.33 -14.41
CA ALA A 138 0.52 -17.36 -14.00
C ALA A 138 1.93 -17.96 -13.95
N SER A 139 2.03 -19.26 -13.66
CA SER A 139 3.31 -20.00 -13.66
C SER A 139 4.09 -19.94 -14.99
N ARG A 140 3.40 -19.65 -16.09
CA ARG A 140 4.00 -19.48 -17.43
C ARG A 140 4.78 -18.16 -17.52
N ILE A 141 4.37 -17.12 -16.79
CA ILE A 141 5.02 -15.80 -16.77
C ILE A 141 6.39 -15.89 -16.09
N TRP A 142 6.52 -16.73 -15.06
CA TRP A 142 7.77 -16.91 -14.32
C TRP A 142 8.97 -17.37 -15.18
N LYS A 143 8.71 -17.88 -16.39
CA LYS A 143 9.77 -18.25 -17.36
C LYS A 143 10.41 -17.05 -18.07
N LEU A 144 9.87 -15.85 -17.89
CA LEU A 144 10.32 -14.63 -18.56
C LEU A 144 11.35 -13.89 -17.70
N SER A 145 12.53 -14.49 -17.52
CA SER A 145 13.57 -14.00 -16.59
C SER A 145 14.13 -12.60 -16.89
N GLN A 146 13.84 -12.03 -18.07
CA GLN A 146 14.21 -10.66 -18.42
C GLN A 146 13.22 -9.59 -17.92
N LEU A 147 12.09 -10.00 -17.32
CA LEU A 147 11.11 -9.05 -16.79
C LEU A 147 11.73 -8.16 -15.71
N THR A 148 11.55 -6.86 -15.89
CA THR A 148 11.84 -5.81 -14.92
C THR A 148 10.55 -5.22 -14.34
N TYR A 149 9.42 -5.36 -15.03
CA TYR A 149 8.11 -4.90 -14.60
C TYR A 149 7.06 -5.98 -14.92
N LEU A 150 6.30 -6.38 -13.90
CA LEU A 150 5.16 -7.27 -14.05
C LEU A 150 3.97 -6.73 -13.26
N ASP A 151 2.88 -6.47 -13.98
CA ASP A 151 1.58 -6.16 -13.38
C ASP A 151 0.52 -7.10 -13.94
N ILE A 152 -0.04 -7.94 -13.08
CA ILE A 152 -1.17 -8.83 -13.39
C ILE A 152 -2.33 -8.60 -12.42
N SER A 153 -2.33 -7.44 -11.75
CA SER A 153 -3.32 -7.08 -10.74
C SER A 153 -4.74 -6.98 -11.31
N HIS A 154 -5.74 -7.03 -10.44
CA HIS A 154 -7.15 -6.89 -10.80
C HIS A 154 -7.57 -7.85 -11.93
N ASN A 155 -7.40 -9.14 -11.67
CA ASN A 155 -7.79 -10.24 -12.54
C ASN A 155 -8.49 -11.34 -11.72
N LEU A 156 -8.72 -12.50 -12.34
CA LEU A 156 -9.37 -13.67 -11.73
C LEU A 156 -8.39 -14.85 -11.59
N LEU A 157 -7.07 -14.58 -11.49
CA LEU A 157 -6.04 -15.62 -11.46
C LEU A 157 -6.08 -16.38 -10.14
N VAL A 158 -5.90 -17.70 -10.20
CA VAL A 158 -5.99 -18.61 -9.04
C VAL A 158 -4.73 -19.45 -8.86
N GLY A 159 -4.61 -20.07 -7.70
CA GLY A 159 -3.52 -21.02 -7.39
C GLY A 159 -2.38 -20.37 -6.61
N PRO A 160 -1.31 -21.11 -6.31
CA PRO A 160 -0.14 -20.56 -5.64
C PRO A 160 0.77 -19.81 -6.62
N LEU A 161 1.54 -18.84 -6.12
CA LEU A 161 2.62 -18.22 -6.90
C LEU A 161 3.71 -19.25 -7.26
N GLY A 162 4.10 -20.07 -6.28
CA GLY A 162 5.08 -21.14 -6.44
C GLY A 162 6.53 -20.66 -6.58
N ALA A 163 7.48 -21.59 -6.45
CA ALA A 163 8.92 -21.28 -6.43
C ALA A 163 9.45 -20.68 -7.75
N GLY A 164 8.74 -20.85 -8.86
CA GLY A 164 9.12 -20.28 -10.16
C GLY A 164 9.24 -18.76 -10.14
N LEU A 165 8.51 -18.06 -9.26
CA LEU A 165 8.59 -16.60 -9.12
C LEU A 165 10.03 -16.10 -8.94
N GLY A 166 10.86 -16.83 -8.19
CA GLY A 166 12.26 -16.47 -7.95
C GLY A 166 13.18 -16.55 -9.17
N ALA A 167 12.69 -16.98 -10.33
CA ALA A 167 13.43 -16.91 -11.59
C ALA A 167 13.43 -15.50 -12.21
N LEU A 168 12.55 -14.60 -11.75
CA LEU A 168 12.44 -13.22 -12.23
C LEU A 168 13.46 -12.29 -11.56
N THR A 169 14.74 -12.66 -11.54
CA THR A 169 15.80 -11.94 -10.78
C THR A 169 16.08 -10.52 -11.26
N SER A 170 15.53 -10.10 -12.41
CA SER A 170 15.62 -8.73 -12.92
C SER A 170 14.46 -7.83 -12.50
N LEU A 171 13.48 -8.36 -11.76
CA LEU A 171 12.23 -7.68 -11.47
C LEU A 171 12.42 -6.53 -10.47
N ALA A 172 11.98 -5.34 -10.86
CA ALA A 172 11.95 -4.14 -10.02
C ALA A 172 10.54 -3.81 -9.53
N TYR A 173 9.51 -4.20 -10.29
CA TYR A 173 8.10 -3.99 -9.96
C TYR A 173 7.31 -5.28 -10.12
N LEU A 174 6.61 -5.69 -9.06
CA LEU A 174 5.70 -6.83 -9.03
C LEU A 174 4.35 -6.41 -8.47
N ASP A 175 3.28 -6.56 -9.24
CA ASP A 175 1.92 -6.40 -8.73
C ASP A 175 1.06 -7.59 -9.14
N VAL A 176 0.62 -8.35 -8.13
CA VAL A 176 -0.29 -9.50 -8.29
C VAL A 176 -1.61 -9.29 -7.57
N SER A 177 -1.84 -8.08 -7.05
CA SER A 177 -2.95 -7.75 -6.16
C SER A 177 -4.32 -7.96 -6.80
N SER A 178 -5.36 -8.01 -5.97
CA SER A 178 -6.75 -8.16 -6.43
C SER A 178 -6.93 -9.35 -7.39
N ASN A 179 -6.44 -10.51 -6.96
CA ASN A 179 -6.58 -11.81 -7.63
C ASN A 179 -7.03 -12.86 -6.60
N TYR A 180 -7.15 -14.12 -7.03
CA TYR A 180 -7.51 -15.25 -6.17
C TYR A 180 -6.29 -16.14 -5.89
N PHE A 181 -5.08 -15.56 -5.84
CA PHE A 181 -3.88 -16.28 -5.45
C PHE A 181 -3.99 -16.76 -4.00
N ARG A 182 -3.51 -17.96 -3.72
CA ARG A 182 -3.65 -18.63 -2.42
C ARG A 182 -2.37 -19.30 -1.95
N GLY A 183 -2.32 -19.64 -0.66
CA GLY A 183 -1.16 -20.29 -0.03
C GLY A 183 -0.13 -19.27 0.45
N ALA A 184 1.12 -19.67 0.61
CA ALA A 184 2.18 -18.76 1.06
C ALA A 184 2.75 -17.92 -0.09
N ILE A 185 3.20 -16.70 0.24
CA ILE A 185 4.20 -16.01 -0.58
C ILE A 185 5.48 -16.87 -0.51
N PRO A 186 6.00 -17.36 -1.64
CA PRO A 186 7.01 -18.42 -1.64
C PRO A 186 8.37 -17.92 -1.14
N ALA A 187 9.15 -18.80 -0.50
CA ALA A 187 10.53 -18.50 -0.08
C ALA A 187 11.42 -18.01 -1.23
N ALA A 188 11.13 -18.42 -2.47
CA ALA A 188 11.81 -17.94 -3.67
C ALA A 188 11.67 -16.42 -3.91
N PHE A 189 10.81 -15.72 -3.15
CA PHE A 189 10.74 -14.27 -3.13
C PHE A 189 12.10 -13.63 -2.77
N SER A 190 12.91 -14.27 -1.93
CA SER A 190 14.25 -13.78 -1.57
C SER A 190 15.24 -13.71 -2.74
N ASN A 191 14.93 -14.31 -3.90
CA ASN A 191 15.77 -14.21 -5.10
C ASN A 191 15.59 -12.89 -5.86
N LEU A 192 14.60 -12.06 -5.51
CA LEU A 192 14.24 -10.85 -6.26
C LEU A 192 15.05 -9.62 -5.81
N ALA A 193 16.37 -9.69 -5.89
CA ALA A 193 17.30 -8.70 -5.34
C ALA A 193 17.22 -7.28 -5.93
N LYS A 194 16.47 -7.08 -7.03
CA LYS A 194 16.26 -5.76 -7.67
C LYS A 194 14.90 -5.15 -7.36
N LEU A 195 14.09 -5.81 -6.53
CA LEU A 195 12.72 -5.43 -6.29
C LEU A 195 12.65 -4.12 -5.49
N GLN A 196 11.89 -3.18 -6.00
CA GLN A 196 11.65 -1.88 -5.37
C GLN A 196 10.18 -1.74 -4.94
N TYR A 197 9.29 -2.45 -5.62
CA TYR A 197 7.88 -2.48 -5.28
C TYR A 197 7.30 -3.89 -5.43
N SER A 198 6.57 -4.33 -4.43
CA SER A 198 5.76 -5.54 -4.50
C SER A 198 4.42 -5.37 -3.81
N SER A 199 3.33 -5.64 -4.53
CA SER A 199 1.98 -5.75 -3.96
C SER A 199 1.39 -7.15 -4.14
N PHE A 200 0.95 -7.71 -3.02
CA PHE A 200 0.23 -8.97 -2.88
C PHE A 200 -1.20 -8.75 -2.34
N ASP A 201 -1.69 -7.51 -2.42
CA ASP A 201 -2.89 -7.05 -1.74
C ASP A 201 -4.15 -7.76 -2.20
N ALA A 202 -5.14 -7.86 -1.32
CA ALA A 202 -6.49 -8.34 -1.63
C ALA A 202 -6.48 -9.69 -2.40
N CYS A 203 -5.68 -10.64 -1.92
CA CYS A 203 -5.63 -12.03 -2.38
C CYS A 203 -6.08 -12.96 -1.24
N PHE A 204 -5.68 -14.24 -1.29
CA PHE A 204 -5.95 -15.25 -0.26
C PHE A 204 -4.63 -15.84 0.28
N PHE A 205 -3.58 -15.02 0.38
CA PHE A 205 -2.30 -15.47 0.94
C PHE A 205 -2.43 -15.77 2.43
N THR A 206 -1.86 -16.88 2.88
CA THR A 206 -1.96 -17.37 4.27
C THR A 206 -0.68 -17.17 5.07
N ALA A 207 0.44 -16.88 4.40
CA ALA A 207 1.74 -16.69 5.04
C ALA A 207 2.63 -15.75 4.22
N LEU A 208 3.40 -14.93 4.96
CA LEU A 208 4.48 -14.10 4.43
C LEU A 208 5.66 -14.96 3.97
N PRO A 209 6.56 -14.44 3.11
CA PRO A 209 7.81 -15.13 2.83
C PRO A 209 8.65 -15.19 4.12
N PRO A 210 9.41 -16.28 4.34
CA PRO A 210 10.31 -16.38 5.50
C PRO A 210 11.46 -15.38 5.44
N GLU A 211 11.87 -14.96 4.24
CA GLU A 211 13.01 -14.09 3.98
C GLU A 211 12.68 -13.08 2.85
N PHE A 212 13.19 -11.86 2.97
CA PHE A 212 13.23 -10.86 1.91
C PHE A 212 14.45 -11.03 0.99
N PRO A 213 14.42 -10.40 -0.20
CA PRO A 213 15.62 -10.30 -1.02
C PRO A 213 16.71 -9.50 -0.33
N ALA A 214 17.97 -9.86 -0.59
CA ALA A 214 19.11 -9.00 -0.26
C ALA A 214 19.15 -7.85 -1.29
N LEU A 215 18.73 -6.65 -0.88
CA LEU A 215 18.58 -5.48 -1.75
C LEU A 215 19.84 -4.59 -1.72
N ASP A 216 20.30 -4.10 -2.88
CA ASP A 216 21.44 -3.16 -2.99
C ASP A 216 21.29 -2.22 -4.21
N PRO A 217 21.18 -0.88 -4.04
CA PRO A 217 20.82 -0.15 -2.83
C PRO A 217 19.29 -0.26 -2.58
N GLY A 218 18.91 -0.75 -1.40
CA GLY A 218 17.51 -1.09 -1.08
C GLY A 218 16.61 0.13 -0.94
N ASN A 219 15.38 0.01 -1.46
CA ASN A 219 14.23 0.92 -1.28
C ASN A 219 12.93 0.12 -1.55
N LEU A 220 12.77 -1.05 -0.92
CA LEU A 220 11.60 -1.90 -1.16
C LEU A 220 10.38 -1.40 -0.39
N THR A 221 9.30 -1.17 -1.13
CA THR A 221 7.93 -1.09 -0.62
C THR A 221 7.24 -2.45 -0.79
N PHE A 222 6.86 -3.06 0.32
CA PHE A 222 6.17 -4.34 0.38
C PHE A 222 4.75 -4.17 0.93
N SER A 223 3.75 -4.60 0.17
CA SER A 223 2.34 -4.56 0.57
C SER A 223 1.71 -5.94 0.43
N ALA A 224 0.99 -6.38 1.45
CA ALA A 224 0.19 -7.60 1.47
C ALA A 224 -1.10 -7.41 2.28
N GLU A 225 -1.77 -6.26 2.09
CA GLU A 225 -3.01 -5.94 2.80
C GLU A 225 -4.17 -6.86 2.41
N ARG A 226 -5.17 -6.96 3.28
CA ARG A 226 -6.45 -7.67 3.01
C ARG A 226 -6.25 -9.13 2.57
N ASN A 227 -5.35 -9.84 3.22
CA ASN A 227 -5.08 -11.25 2.99
C ASN A 227 -5.53 -12.10 4.21
N LEU A 228 -5.06 -13.34 4.30
CA LEU A 228 -5.30 -14.27 5.40
C LEU A 228 -4.00 -14.57 6.17
N LEU A 229 -3.07 -13.60 6.24
CA LEU A 229 -1.77 -13.78 6.89
C LEU A 229 -1.96 -13.96 8.40
N MET A 230 -1.39 -15.02 8.96
CA MET A 230 -1.60 -15.40 10.36
C MET A 230 -0.44 -15.02 11.30
N SER A 231 0.77 -14.84 10.76
CA SER A 231 1.94 -14.47 11.56
C SER A 231 3.00 -13.73 10.74
N ILE A 232 3.83 -12.96 11.44
CA ILE A 232 5.10 -12.44 10.94
C ILE A 232 6.21 -13.43 11.38
N PRO A 233 6.95 -14.05 10.45
CA PRO A 233 8.03 -14.97 10.81
C PRO A 233 9.16 -14.27 11.59
N ILE A 234 9.76 -14.94 12.58
CA ILE A 234 10.88 -14.36 13.36
C ILE A 234 12.14 -14.09 12.51
N THR A 235 12.32 -14.82 11.40
CA THR A 235 13.42 -14.65 10.44
C THR A 235 13.22 -13.45 9.51
N PHE A 236 11.98 -12.98 9.37
CA PHE A 236 11.61 -11.93 8.43
C PHE A 236 12.37 -10.63 8.72
N PRO A 237 12.40 -10.09 9.97
CA PRO A 237 13.13 -8.86 10.27
C PRO A 237 14.62 -8.93 9.96
N ALA A 238 15.29 -10.05 10.26
CA ALA A 238 16.72 -10.22 10.02
C ALA A 238 17.11 -10.17 8.53
N SER A 239 16.17 -10.53 7.64
CA SER A 239 16.38 -10.52 6.19
C SER A 239 15.93 -9.23 5.51
N ALA A 240 15.23 -8.33 6.22
CA ALA A 240 14.49 -7.21 5.65
C ALA A 240 15.33 -5.93 5.51
N ALA A 241 16.66 -6.03 5.45
CA ALA A 241 17.53 -4.91 5.14
C ALA A 241 17.18 -4.32 3.76
N GLY A 242 17.06 -3.00 3.65
CA GLY A 242 16.62 -2.32 2.44
C GLY A 242 15.11 -2.23 2.25
N VAL A 243 14.29 -2.65 3.24
CA VAL A 243 12.83 -2.52 3.23
C VAL A 243 12.39 -1.29 4.01
N PHE A 244 11.73 -0.36 3.32
CA PHE A 244 11.38 0.96 3.88
C PHE A 244 9.90 1.05 4.26
N SER A 245 9.06 0.27 3.60
CA SER A 245 7.62 0.30 3.84
C SER A 245 7.06 -1.10 3.86
N ILE A 246 6.34 -1.42 4.94
CA ILE A 246 5.57 -2.65 5.09
C ILE A 246 4.11 -2.29 5.39
N ASP A 247 3.22 -2.74 4.51
CA ASP A 247 1.78 -2.68 4.75
C ASP A 247 1.18 -4.09 4.82
N LEU A 248 0.71 -4.47 6.01
CA LEU A 248 0.02 -5.72 6.31
C LEU A 248 -1.38 -5.48 6.87
N TRP A 249 -1.99 -4.33 6.54
CA TRP A 249 -3.31 -3.96 7.02
C TRP A 249 -4.38 -5.02 6.71
N GLY A 250 -5.30 -5.25 7.64
CA GLY A 250 -6.48 -6.08 7.37
C GLY A 250 -6.15 -7.57 7.18
N ASN A 251 -5.30 -8.13 8.03
CA ASN A 251 -4.92 -9.54 8.04
C ASN A 251 -5.40 -10.24 9.33
N LEU A 252 -4.87 -11.44 9.62
CA LEU A 252 -5.19 -12.26 10.79
C LEU A 252 -3.97 -12.41 11.73
N LEU A 253 -3.05 -11.44 11.73
CA LEU A 253 -1.83 -11.50 12.54
C LEU A 253 -2.18 -11.46 14.02
N THR A 254 -1.66 -12.40 14.82
CA THR A 254 -1.94 -12.47 16.26
C THR A 254 -0.81 -11.96 17.15
N THR A 255 0.42 -11.94 16.64
CA THR A 255 1.59 -11.47 17.38
C THR A 255 2.50 -10.60 16.50
N LEU A 256 3.21 -9.69 17.14
CA LEU A 256 4.31 -8.91 16.58
C LEU A 256 5.62 -9.44 17.22
N PRO A 257 6.56 -10.00 16.44
CA PRO A 257 7.85 -10.44 16.98
C PRO A 257 8.70 -9.24 17.44
N THR A 258 9.41 -9.40 18.57
CA THR A 258 10.31 -8.37 19.13
C THR A 258 11.42 -7.97 18.16
N GLU A 259 11.81 -8.90 17.28
CA GLU A 259 12.80 -8.72 16.23
C GLU A 259 12.39 -7.67 15.20
N ILE A 260 11.12 -7.22 15.17
CA ILE A 260 10.71 -6.12 14.30
C ILE A 260 11.57 -4.87 14.52
N ALA A 261 12.08 -4.67 15.74
CA ALA A 261 12.99 -3.57 16.10
C ALA A 261 14.34 -3.61 15.34
N LEU A 262 14.69 -4.74 14.70
CA LEU A 262 15.88 -4.85 13.86
C LEU A 262 15.73 -4.16 12.49
N MET A 263 14.51 -3.77 12.11
CA MET A 263 14.21 -3.14 10.83
C MET A 263 14.42 -1.63 10.86
N THR A 264 15.64 -1.19 11.17
CA THR A 264 15.96 0.21 11.49
C THR A 264 15.82 1.20 10.33
N GLU A 265 15.72 0.71 9.09
CA GLU A 265 15.48 1.51 7.87
C GLU A 265 13.99 1.73 7.57
N LEU A 266 13.09 1.12 8.34
CA LEU A 266 11.66 1.18 8.08
C LEU A 266 11.13 2.59 8.33
N THR A 267 10.46 3.17 7.34
CA THR A 267 9.79 4.48 7.41
C THR A 267 8.29 4.35 7.61
N VAL A 268 7.69 3.27 7.12
CA VAL A 268 6.24 3.01 7.24
C VAL A 268 6.00 1.59 7.72
N LEU A 269 5.27 1.45 8.83
CA LEU A 269 4.77 0.19 9.34
C LEU A 269 3.26 0.27 9.54
N ASN A 270 2.50 -0.42 8.68
CA ASN A 270 1.05 -0.53 8.82
C ASN A 270 0.65 -1.97 9.18
N LEU A 271 0.24 -2.16 10.43
CA LEU A 271 -0.28 -3.41 10.99
C LEU A 271 -1.73 -3.26 11.46
N ALA A 272 -2.40 -2.16 11.11
CA ALA A 272 -3.74 -1.88 11.61
C ALA A 272 -4.77 -2.91 11.10
N SER A 273 -5.88 -3.07 11.84
CA SER A 273 -6.93 -4.07 11.56
C SER A 273 -6.37 -5.51 11.49
N ASN A 274 -5.66 -5.93 12.53
CA ASN A 274 -5.22 -7.30 12.73
C ASN A 274 -5.79 -7.84 14.07
N GLN A 275 -5.21 -8.91 14.61
CA GLN A 275 -5.56 -9.50 15.92
C GLN A 275 -4.36 -9.48 16.87
N ILE A 276 -3.41 -8.56 16.66
CA ILE A 276 -2.14 -8.53 17.39
C ILE A 276 -2.41 -8.26 18.86
N SER A 277 -1.89 -9.10 19.75
CA SER A 277 -2.04 -8.95 21.21
C SER A 277 -0.71 -8.82 21.97
N THR A 278 0.40 -8.63 21.26
CA THR A 278 1.71 -8.37 21.87
C THR A 278 1.66 -7.07 22.67
N PRO A 279 2.09 -7.04 23.94
CA PRO A 279 2.18 -5.81 24.71
C PRO A 279 3.12 -4.79 24.06
N LEU A 280 2.72 -3.52 24.05
CA LEU A 280 3.47 -2.48 23.34
C LEU A 280 4.88 -2.26 23.93
N GLU A 281 5.04 -2.44 25.24
CA GLU A 281 6.30 -2.35 26.00
C GLU A 281 7.29 -3.51 25.79
N GLU A 282 6.89 -4.58 25.09
CA GLU A 282 7.81 -5.68 24.74
C GLU A 282 8.70 -5.34 23.54
N ILE A 283 8.31 -4.36 22.71
CA ILE A 283 9.05 -3.97 21.50
C ILE A 283 9.99 -2.81 21.83
N ALA A 284 11.25 -2.91 21.42
CA ALA A 284 12.22 -1.81 21.49
C ALA A 284 11.96 -0.79 20.37
N TRP A 285 10.90 0.01 20.49
CA TRP A 285 10.49 0.96 19.46
C TRP A 285 11.56 1.99 19.17
N GLY A 286 12.38 2.35 20.17
CA GLY A 286 13.43 3.35 19.99
C GLY A 286 14.51 2.99 18.96
N GLU A 287 14.63 1.72 18.55
CA GLU A 287 15.56 1.28 17.49
C GLU A 287 15.06 1.63 16.08
N LEU A 288 13.76 1.86 15.90
CA LEU A 288 13.13 2.11 14.61
C LEU A 288 13.19 3.60 14.22
N ALA A 289 14.36 4.22 14.38
CA ALA A 289 14.57 5.66 14.34
C ALA A 289 14.23 6.35 13.00
N ALA A 290 14.01 5.59 11.92
CA ALA A 290 13.59 6.10 10.61
C ALA A 290 12.07 6.15 10.41
N ILE A 291 11.26 5.61 11.34
CA ILE A 291 9.81 5.54 11.19
C ILE A 291 9.21 6.94 11.10
N GLU A 292 8.42 7.17 10.06
CA GLU A 292 7.58 8.34 9.87
C GLU A 292 6.10 8.03 10.12
N GLU A 293 5.66 6.80 9.82
CA GLU A 293 4.26 6.39 9.94
C GLU A 293 4.13 5.02 10.63
N LEU A 294 3.45 5.01 11.78
CA LEU A 294 3.19 3.81 12.57
C LEU A 294 1.69 3.63 12.81
N TYR A 295 1.11 2.62 12.16
CA TYR A 295 -0.31 2.29 12.27
C TYR A 295 -0.49 0.92 12.93
N LEU A 296 -0.94 0.92 14.19
CA LEU A 296 -1.21 -0.27 14.99
C LEU A 296 -2.69 -0.36 15.44
N GLY A 297 -3.53 0.58 15.01
CA GLY A 297 -4.93 0.65 15.44
C GLY A 297 -5.79 -0.55 15.03
N ARG A 298 -6.90 -0.78 15.73
CA ARG A 298 -7.82 -1.93 15.53
C ARG A 298 -7.07 -3.27 15.66
N ASN A 299 -6.42 -3.45 16.81
CA ASN A 299 -5.80 -4.72 17.21
C ASN A 299 -6.29 -5.09 18.61
N ALA A 300 -5.64 -6.06 19.25
CA ALA A 300 -5.83 -6.43 20.64
C ALA A 300 -4.57 -6.10 21.48
N ILE A 301 -3.78 -5.10 21.06
CA ILE A 301 -2.51 -4.73 21.71
C ILE A 301 -2.82 -4.23 23.12
N ASN A 302 -2.11 -4.74 24.11
CA ASN A 302 -2.21 -4.32 25.51
C ASN A 302 -0.87 -3.73 25.98
N GLY A 303 -0.72 -3.54 27.29
CA GLY A 303 0.46 -2.90 27.88
C GLY A 303 0.31 -1.37 27.93
N THR A 304 1.33 -0.74 28.48
CA THR A 304 1.49 0.71 28.53
C THR A 304 2.15 1.22 27.26
N ILE A 305 2.00 2.52 26.96
CA ILE A 305 2.77 3.17 25.91
C ILE A 305 4.19 3.42 26.44
N PRO A 306 5.24 2.78 25.89
CA PRO A 306 6.59 2.89 26.44
C PRO A 306 7.23 4.25 26.12
N THR A 307 8.12 4.71 27.01
CA THR A 307 8.81 6.00 26.87
C THR A 307 9.82 6.03 25.73
N ASP A 308 10.33 4.88 25.30
CA ASP A 308 11.30 4.76 24.20
C ASP A 308 10.72 5.11 22.83
N LEU A 309 9.39 5.10 22.67
CA LEU A 309 8.71 5.65 21.49
C LEU A 309 9.07 7.12 21.23
N ALA A 310 9.45 7.87 22.27
CA ALA A 310 9.91 9.25 22.12
C ALA A 310 11.23 9.39 21.33
N ALA A 311 11.98 8.29 21.12
CA ALA A 311 13.17 8.30 20.27
C ALA A 311 12.84 8.36 18.77
N LEU A 312 11.57 8.12 18.37
CA LEU A 312 11.10 8.17 16.99
C LEU A 312 10.92 9.62 16.49
N THR A 313 11.97 10.43 16.53
CA THR A 313 11.90 11.88 16.25
C THR A 313 11.44 12.23 14.83
N THR A 314 11.49 11.30 13.88
CA THR A 314 10.96 11.43 12.51
C THR A 314 9.45 11.15 12.39
N LEU A 315 8.81 10.71 13.46
CA LEU A 315 7.42 10.22 13.46
C LEU A 315 6.43 11.36 13.18
N LYS A 316 5.66 11.21 12.11
CA LYS A 316 4.60 12.14 11.68
C LYS A 316 3.21 11.61 12.03
N HIS A 317 3.01 10.31 11.99
CA HIS A 317 1.72 9.67 12.19
C HIS A 317 1.82 8.49 13.16
N LEU A 318 1.17 8.61 14.32
CA LEU A 318 1.09 7.56 15.34
C LEU A 318 -0.35 7.18 15.65
N HIS A 319 -0.79 6.03 15.16
CA HIS A 319 -2.18 5.57 15.31
C HIS A 319 -2.23 4.25 16.07
N LEU A 320 -2.64 4.33 17.34
CA LEU A 320 -2.80 3.21 18.28
C LEU A 320 -4.26 2.94 18.66
N HIS A 321 -5.20 3.60 17.99
CA HIS A 321 -6.61 3.61 18.36
C HIS A 321 -7.26 2.22 18.37
N THR A 322 -8.30 2.02 19.18
CA THR A 322 -9.07 0.75 19.23
C THR A 322 -8.15 -0.44 19.55
N ASN A 323 -7.53 -0.40 20.72
CA ASN A 323 -6.69 -1.45 21.30
C ASN A 323 -7.09 -1.66 22.77
N GLN A 324 -6.25 -2.32 23.56
CA GLN A 324 -6.41 -2.60 24.98
C GLN A 324 -5.29 -1.94 25.81
N LEU A 325 -4.78 -0.80 25.35
CA LEU A 325 -3.73 -0.05 26.06
C LEU A 325 -4.26 0.50 27.39
N TYR A 326 -3.38 0.57 28.38
CA TYR A 326 -3.69 1.06 29.73
C TYR A 326 -2.57 1.95 30.30
N GLY A 327 -2.81 2.59 31.43
CA GLY A 327 -1.82 3.42 32.13
C GLY A 327 -1.95 4.90 31.82
N SER A 328 -0.83 5.60 31.67
CA SER A 328 -0.78 7.02 31.27
C SER A 328 -0.11 7.18 29.91
N LEU A 329 -0.35 8.32 29.27
CA LEU A 329 0.41 8.72 28.08
C LEU A 329 1.73 9.38 28.57
N PRO A 330 2.92 8.89 28.16
CA PRO A 330 4.17 9.45 28.64
C PRO A 330 4.40 10.90 28.21
N ASP A 331 4.89 11.74 29.11
CA ASP A 331 5.27 13.14 28.84
C ASP A 331 6.38 13.23 27.77
N GLU A 332 7.25 12.21 27.68
CA GLU A 332 8.34 12.11 26.71
C GLU A 332 7.85 12.15 25.27
N LEU A 333 6.61 11.73 24.98
CA LEU A 333 6.06 11.81 23.62
C LEU A 333 5.89 13.26 23.11
N THR A 334 5.99 14.25 24.00
CA THR A 334 6.04 15.66 23.63
C THR A 334 7.37 16.07 22.96
N LEU A 335 8.36 15.17 22.94
CA LEU A 335 9.60 15.33 22.16
C LEU A 335 9.41 15.09 20.65
N LEU A 336 8.28 14.51 20.24
CA LEU A 336 7.95 14.22 18.84
C LEU A 336 7.45 15.49 18.13
N THR A 337 8.36 16.45 17.90
CA THR A 337 8.04 17.79 17.36
C THR A 337 7.53 17.79 15.92
N ASP A 338 7.81 16.73 15.17
CA ASP A 338 7.36 16.54 13.79
C ASP A 338 6.00 15.81 13.70
N LEU A 339 5.40 15.44 14.84
CA LEU A 339 4.14 14.72 14.89
C LEU A 339 2.99 15.56 14.32
N ILE A 340 2.35 15.05 13.28
CA ILE A 340 1.24 15.69 12.57
C ILE A 340 -0.11 15.12 13.04
N SER A 341 -0.17 13.81 13.30
CA SER A 341 -1.40 13.10 13.61
C SER A 341 -1.18 12.07 14.70
N LEU A 342 -1.89 12.25 15.82
CA LEU A 342 -1.96 11.29 16.93
C LEU A 342 -3.39 10.76 17.04
N ASP A 343 -3.56 9.44 16.97
CA ASP A 343 -4.85 8.76 17.17
C ASP A 343 -4.67 7.60 18.15
N ILE A 344 -4.93 7.85 19.43
CA ILE A 344 -4.84 6.86 20.52
C ILE A 344 -6.21 6.52 21.11
N GLY A 345 -7.29 7.04 20.52
CA GLY A 345 -8.64 6.89 21.03
C GLY A 345 -9.13 5.44 21.11
N LEU A 346 -10.17 5.22 21.89
CA LEU A 346 -10.83 3.93 22.10
C LEU A 346 -9.88 2.90 22.72
N ASN A 347 -9.09 3.35 23.70
CA ASN A 347 -8.33 2.54 24.63
C ASN A 347 -8.88 2.82 26.05
N PRO A 348 -9.92 2.09 26.50
CA PRO A 348 -10.73 2.49 27.66
C PRO A 348 -10.00 2.61 29.01
N SER A 349 -8.75 2.14 29.11
CA SER A 349 -7.94 2.20 30.33
C SER A 349 -6.68 3.07 30.17
N LEU A 350 -6.46 3.72 29.03
CA LEU A 350 -5.19 4.44 28.74
C LEU A 350 -5.03 5.78 29.50
N GLY A 351 -6.06 6.25 30.18
CA GLY A 351 -5.99 7.46 31.00
C GLY A 351 -6.10 7.21 32.51
N ASP A 352 -6.18 5.95 32.94
CA ASP A 352 -6.35 5.61 34.36
C ASP A 352 -5.10 5.93 35.21
N GLY A 353 -3.95 6.07 34.55
CA GLY A 353 -2.65 6.36 35.16
C GLY A 353 -2.31 7.84 35.28
N GLY A 354 -3.15 8.77 34.79
CA GLY A 354 -2.89 10.22 34.93
C GLY A 354 -3.59 11.13 33.92
N ASP A 355 -3.34 12.43 34.09
CA ASP A 355 -3.83 13.48 33.19
C ASP A 355 -3.22 13.33 31.79
N PHE A 356 -3.90 13.87 30.78
CA PHE A 356 -3.30 14.00 29.45
C PHE A 356 -2.15 15.03 29.46
N PRO A 357 -0.95 14.70 28.96
CA PRO A 357 0.21 15.60 28.97
C PRO A 357 -0.05 16.95 28.28
N LEU A 358 0.08 18.06 29.01
CA LEU A 358 -0.14 19.39 28.46
C LEU A 358 0.95 19.85 27.48
N GLY A 359 2.12 19.19 27.45
CA GLY A 359 3.18 19.50 26.49
C GLY A 359 2.76 19.28 25.03
N PHE A 360 1.74 18.46 24.76
CA PHE A 360 1.14 18.35 23.41
C PHE A 360 0.56 19.68 22.91
N ASN A 361 0.30 20.64 23.80
CA ASN A 361 -0.16 21.98 23.41
C ASN A 361 0.91 22.79 22.67
N GLU A 362 2.19 22.45 22.84
CA GLU A 362 3.33 23.16 22.27
C GLU A 362 3.78 22.60 20.91
N LEU A 363 3.24 21.44 20.50
CA LEU A 363 3.57 20.79 19.24
C LEU A 363 3.00 21.56 18.05
N GLN A 364 3.87 22.34 17.38
CA GLN A 364 3.48 23.21 16.27
C GLN A 364 3.03 22.45 15.02
N SER A 365 3.53 21.23 14.82
CA SER A 365 3.20 20.38 13.67
C SER A 365 1.89 19.61 13.85
N LEU A 366 1.39 19.49 15.08
CA LEU A 366 0.25 18.64 15.38
C LEU A 366 -1.03 19.24 14.79
N MET A 367 -1.61 18.56 13.81
CA MET A 367 -2.83 18.97 13.10
C MET A 367 -4.05 18.13 13.47
N ARG A 368 -3.84 16.90 13.97
CA ARG A 368 -4.92 15.97 14.32
C ARG A 368 -4.62 15.25 15.63
N LEU A 369 -5.51 15.43 16.61
CA LEU A 369 -5.46 14.74 17.89
C LEU A 369 -6.79 14.02 18.14
N VAL A 370 -6.74 12.69 18.27
CA VAL A 370 -7.89 11.83 18.56
C VAL A 370 -7.61 10.98 19.78
N ILE A 371 -8.35 11.29 20.83
CA ILE A 371 -8.24 10.77 22.20
C ILE A 371 -9.65 10.51 22.72
N VAL A 372 -10.49 9.86 21.90
CA VAL A 372 -11.92 9.66 22.17
C VAL A 372 -12.15 8.35 22.91
N GLY A 373 -12.93 8.36 23.99
CA GLY A 373 -13.31 7.12 24.67
C GLY A 373 -12.15 6.45 25.41
N ASP A 374 -11.25 7.27 25.95
CA ASP A 374 -10.20 6.87 26.87
C ASP A 374 -10.60 7.32 28.29
N ASP A 375 -9.77 7.07 29.30
CA ASP A 375 -10.06 7.48 30.69
C ASP A 375 -9.29 8.75 31.12
N PHE A 376 -8.90 9.59 30.16
CA PHE A 376 -8.05 10.75 30.45
C PHE A 376 -8.78 11.80 31.30
N SER A 377 -8.01 12.45 32.16
CA SER A 377 -8.45 13.58 32.99
C SER A 377 -7.50 14.78 32.86
N GLY A 378 -7.67 15.79 33.73
CA GLY A 378 -6.94 17.06 33.65
C GLY A 378 -7.58 18.08 32.70
N PRO A 379 -6.89 19.21 32.43
CA PRO A 379 -7.40 20.23 31.52
C PRO A 379 -7.49 19.72 30.08
N LEU A 380 -8.53 20.11 29.36
CA LEU A 380 -8.68 19.78 27.93
C LEU A 380 -7.43 20.23 27.14
N PRO A 381 -6.76 19.34 26.37
CA PRO A 381 -5.65 19.73 25.51
C PRO A 381 -6.13 20.67 24.41
N GLN A 382 -5.42 21.78 24.25
CA GLN A 382 -5.73 22.85 23.31
C GLN A 382 -4.45 23.38 22.66
N PRO A 383 -3.76 22.57 21.81
CA PRO A 383 -2.62 23.03 21.03
C PRO A 383 -3.03 24.24 20.22
N ALA A 384 -2.26 25.34 20.32
CA ALA A 384 -2.61 26.71 19.92
C ALA A 384 -3.75 26.79 18.86
N LEU A 385 -4.99 26.72 19.34
CA LEU A 385 -6.21 26.79 18.54
C LEU A 385 -6.45 28.25 18.14
N GLY A 386 -5.65 28.78 17.21
CA GLY A 386 -6.03 29.97 16.47
C GLY A 386 -7.13 29.60 15.49
N ALA A 387 -8.14 30.45 15.30
CA ALA A 387 -9.30 30.21 14.42
C ALA A 387 -8.94 29.89 12.95
N GLU A 388 -7.66 29.97 12.56
CA GLU A 388 -7.12 29.75 11.21
C GLU A 388 -6.33 28.43 11.04
N THR A 389 -6.01 27.68 12.10
CA THR A 389 -4.99 26.60 12.05
C THR A 389 -5.48 25.28 11.45
N GLY A 390 -6.79 25.13 11.27
CA GLY A 390 -7.37 23.94 10.66
C GLY A 390 -7.23 22.63 11.45
N PHE A 391 -6.78 22.69 12.71
CA PHE A 391 -6.61 21.59 13.65
C PHE A 391 -7.89 20.78 13.89
N TYR A 392 -7.74 19.46 14.03
CA TYR A 392 -8.80 18.52 14.37
C TYR A 392 -8.58 17.93 15.78
N LEU A 393 -9.56 18.09 16.67
CA LEU A 393 -9.62 17.48 18.00
C LEU A 393 -10.88 16.63 18.15
N ASP A 394 -10.70 15.37 18.54
CA ASP A 394 -11.78 14.52 19.05
C ASP A 394 -11.38 13.94 20.42
N ALA A 395 -11.91 14.54 21.47
CA ALA A 395 -11.68 14.19 22.87
C ALA A 395 -12.96 13.76 23.59
N ARG A 396 -13.97 13.30 22.83
CA ARG A 396 -15.26 12.89 23.40
C ARG A 396 -15.10 11.73 24.38
N ASN A 397 -16.03 11.62 25.33
CA ASN A 397 -16.13 10.48 26.25
C ASN A 397 -14.85 10.25 27.08
N ASN A 398 -14.44 11.27 27.83
CA ASN A 398 -13.33 11.24 28.79
C ASN A 398 -13.77 11.92 30.11
N SER A 399 -12.81 12.40 30.90
CA SER A 399 -13.00 13.14 32.14
C SER A 399 -12.29 14.51 32.11
N PHE A 400 -12.12 15.12 30.93
CA PHE A 400 -11.44 16.42 30.79
C PHE A 400 -12.21 17.56 31.45
N THR A 401 -11.47 18.55 31.95
CA THR A 401 -11.96 19.74 32.65
C THR A 401 -11.50 21.03 31.97
N GLY A 402 -11.97 22.18 32.46
CA GLY A 402 -11.60 23.52 31.98
C GLY A 402 -12.53 24.03 30.88
N THR A 403 -12.20 25.23 30.35
CA THR A 403 -13.01 25.93 29.35
C THR A 403 -12.42 25.74 27.95
N PRO A 404 -13.19 25.26 26.95
CA PRO A 404 -12.78 25.28 25.56
C PRO A 404 -12.47 26.72 25.09
N LYS A 405 -11.29 26.96 24.50
CA LYS A 405 -10.88 28.29 23.97
C LYS A 405 -11.78 28.85 22.86
N VAL A 406 -12.72 28.07 22.32
CA VAL A 406 -13.67 28.52 21.30
C VAL A 406 -15.00 28.89 21.96
N GLN A 407 -15.17 30.16 22.34
CA GLN A 407 -16.42 30.67 22.92
C GLN A 407 -17.57 30.62 21.90
N GLY A 408 -18.76 30.20 22.35
CA GLY A 408 -20.02 30.35 21.60
C GLY A 408 -20.27 29.34 20.47
N VAL A 409 -19.44 28.30 20.34
CA VAL A 409 -19.62 27.26 19.33
C VAL A 409 -20.22 26.03 19.99
N CYS A 410 -21.53 25.80 19.77
CA CYS A 410 -22.14 24.52 20.09
C CYS A 410 -21.32 23.40 19.41
N PRO A 411 -21.14 22.22 20.03
CA PRO A 411 -20.37 21.08 19.49
C PRO A 411 -20.72 20.64 18.05
N ASN A 412 -21.77 21.20 17.45
CA ASN A 412 -22.27 20.92 16.12
C ASN A 412 -22.20 22.10 15.11
N ALA A 413 -21.70 23.29 15.50
CA ALA A 413 -21.77 24.50 14.64
C ALA A 413 -20.52 24.75 13.75
N HIS A 414 -19.44 23.99 13.92
CA HIS A 414 -18.43 23.76 12.89
C HIS A 414 -18.26 22.24 12.72
N PRO A 415 -18.85 21.59 11.70
CA PRO A 415 -19.27 20.20 11.87
C PRO A 415 -18.14 19.14 11.93
N TYR A 416 -16.86 19.51 11.88
CA TYR A 416 -15.81 18.52 11.67
C TYR A 416 -14.49 18.70 12.41
N LYS A 417 -14.27 19.71 13.27
CA LYS A 417 -12.90 19.98 13.80
C LYS A 417 -12.74 19.95 15.33
N LEU A 418 -13.77 20.17 16.13
CA LEU A 418 -13.68 20.09 17.60
C LEU A 418 -14.83 19.25 18.14
N ARG A 419 -14.51 18.14 18.79
CA ARG A 419 -15.49 17.21 19.36
C ARG A 419 -15.11 16.89 20.81
N VAL A 420 -15.89 17.40 21.76
CA VAL A 420 -15.55 17.34 23.20
C VAL A 420 -16.71 16.91 24.10
N ALA A 421 -17.83 16.45 23.51
CA ALA A 421 -18.99 15.94 24.24
C ALA A 421 -18.63 14.81 25.23
N TRP A 422 -19.42 14.66 26.30
CA TRP A 422 -19.21 13.68 27.37
C TRP A 422 -17.87 13.86 28.12
N ASN A 423 -17.63 15.09 28.59
CA ASN A 423 -16.52 15.49 29.48
C ASN A 423 -17.07 16.33 30.66
N CYS A 424 -16.18 16.82 31.54
CA CYS A 424 -16.48 17.65 32.72
C CYS A 424 -16.10 19.13 32.48
N LEU A 425 -16.50 19.73 31.35
CA LEU A 425 -16.06 21.06 30.91
C LEU A 425 -16.90 22.20 31.49
N ASP A 426 -16.26 23.36 31.69
CA ASP A 426 -16.94 24.58 32.14
C ASP A 426 -17.78 25.21 31.02
N ASN A 427 -18.95 25.77 31.37
CA ASN A 427 -19.81 26.56 30.49
C ASN A 427 -20.40 25.85 29.24
N GLU A 428 -20.71 24.55 29.29
CA GLU A 428 -21.63 23.92 28.31
C GLU A 428 -23.10 24.35 28.55
N ALA A 429 -23.36 25.65 28.69
CA ALA A 429 -24.63 26.20 29.14
C ALA A 429 -25.78 26.13 28.11
N ASP A 430 -25.64 25.46 26.96
CA ASP A 430 -26.76 25.32 26.00
C ASP A 430 -26.69 24.09 25.07
N CYS A 431 -26.30 22.93 25.60
CA CYS A 431 -26.40 21.64 24.89
C CYS A 431 -26.93 20.55 25.84
N SER A 432 -28.23 20.64 26.13
CA SER A 432 -28.98 19.97 27.20
C SER A 432 -29.01 18.43 27.24
N THR A 433 -28.10 17.70 26.58
CA THR A 433 -28.10 16.22 26.57
C THR A 433 -26.73 15.52 26.57
N ASN A 434 -25.60 16.23 26.59
CA ASN A 434 -24.27 15.62 26.35
C ASN A 434 -23.26 15.71 27.52
N GLN A 435 -23.71 15.99 28.73
CA GLN A 435 -22.83 16.07 29.91
C GLN A 435 -22.65 14.70 30.58
N ARG A 436 -21.41 14.37 30.94
CA ARG A 436 -21.13 13.32 31.93
C ARG A 436 -21.37 13.94 33.31
N VAL A 437 -22.14 13.30 34.18
CA VAL A 437 -22.33 13.78 35.56
C VAL A 437 -21.06 13.47 36.34
N CYS A 438 -20.19 14.45 36.49
CA CYS A 438 -18.95 14.31 37.24
C CYS A 438 -19.22 14.62 38.72
N ALA A 439 -18.84 13.73 39.63
CA ALA A 439 -18.85 14.03 41.06
C ALA A 439 -17.79 15.12 41.32
N ARG A 440 -18.17 16.17 42.04
CA ARG A 440 -17.27 17.25 42.45
C ARG A 440 -16.23 16.78 43.45
#